data_AF-A0A3N6FB15-F1
#
_entry.id   AF-A0A3N6FB15-F1
#
_cell.length_a   1.000
_cell.length_b   1.000
_cell.length_c   1.000
_cell.angle_alpha   90.00
_cell.angle_beta   90.00
_cell.angle_gamma   90.00
#
_symmetry.space_group_name_H-M   'P 1'
#
loop_
_entity.id
_entity.type
_entity.pdbx_description
1 polymer ?
#
loop_
_entity_poly.entity_id
_entity_poly.type
_entity_poly.pdbx_seq_one_letter_code
_entity_poly.pdbx_strand_id
1 'polypeptide(L)'
;MLDETLARARAYAAAGADGIFVLGALDAEAARPLVESQPLPVNVLAGPGAPPVSELAGAGIARISAGSSIAEAAYALVRRAAHELLEKGTTTELEGGFDYATLNALLLAEPAG
;
A
#
# COMPACT_ATOMS: atom_id res chain seq x y z
N MET A 1 -19.41 -7.54 9.25
CA MET A 1 -18.20 -6.67 9.31
C MET A 1 -18.35 -5.44 8.42
N LEU A 2 -18.82 -5.60 7.17
CA LEU A 2 -19.08 -4.45 6.28
C LEU A 2 -20.11 -3.48 6.87
N ASP A 3 -21.25 -3.96 7.39
CA ASP A 3 -22.29 -3.08 7.95
C ASP A 3 -21.79 -2.16 9.07
N GLU A 4 -20.98 -2.69 9.99
CA GLU A 4 -20.34 -1.91 11.06
C GLU A 4 -19.35 -0.88 10.49
N THR A 5 -18.62 -1.25 9.43
CA THR A 5 -17.70 -0.35 8.73
C THR A 5 -18.48 0.81 8.10
N LEU A 6 -19.61 0.54 7.43
CA LEU A 6 -20.48 1.55 6.84
C LEU A 6 -21.12 2.46 7.90
N ALA A 7 -21.56 1.87 9.02
CA ALA A 7 -22.13 2.63 10.13
C ALA A 7 -21.11 3.62 10.72
N ARG A 8 -19.87 3.18 10.93
CA ARG A 8 -18.77 4.04 11.39
C ARG A 8 -18.38 5.09 10.37
N ALA A 9 -18.29 4.72 9.09
CA ALA A 9 -17.96 5.66 8.02
C ALA A 9 -18.96 6.83 7.98
N ARG A 10 -20.26 6.54 8.07
CA ARG A 10 -21.30 7.57 8.17
C ARG A 10 -21.18 8.42 9.45
N ALA A 11 -20.94 7.77 10.60
CA ALA A 11 -20.80 8.49 11.86
C ALA A 11 -19.58 9.42 11.87
N TYR A 12 -18.45 8.98 11.32
CA TYR A 12 -17.23 9.79 11.21
C TYR A 12 -17.41 10.94 10.20
N ALA A 13 -18.11 10.70 9.09
CA ALA A 13 -18.46 11.77 8.17
C ALA A 13 -19.36 12.83 8.82
N ALA A 14 -20.39 12.41 9.57
CA ALA A 14 -21.26 13.32 10.31
C ALA A 14 -20.52 14.08 11.44
N ALA A 15 -19.45 13.50 11.98
CA ALA A 15 -18.60 14.14 12.98
C ALA A 15 -17.59 15.14 12.37
N GLY A 16 -17.54 15.29 11.04
CA GLY A 16 -16.68 16.27 10.37
C GLY A 16 -15.29 15.74 9.99
N ALA A 17 -15.12 14.43 9.82
CA ALA A 17 -13.90 13.89 9.22
C ALA A 17 -13.69 14.40 7.78
N ASP A 18 -12.43 14.49 7.34
CA ASP A 18 -12.10 14.88 5.96
C ASP A 18 -12.02 13.68 4.99
N GLY A 19 -11.99 12.47 5.52
CA GLY A 19 -11.86 11.24 4.76
C GLY A 19 -12.05 10.00 5.61
N ILE A 20 -12.38 8.88 4.98
CA ILE A 20 -12.53 7.58 5.64
C ILE A 20 -11.35 6.70 5.28
N PHE A 21 -10.71 6.09 6.29
CA PHE A 21 -9.66 5.11 6.06
C PHE A 21 -10.08 3.76 6.63
N VAL A 22 -10.10 2.73 5.78
CA VAL A 22 -10.34 1.35 6.22
C VAL A 22 -9.08 0.52 6.05
N LEU A 23 -8.62 -0.03 7.17
CA LEU A 23 -7.52 -0.99 7.27
C LEU A 23 -8.08 -2.40 7.12
N GLY A 24 -7.63 -3.14 6.09
CA GLY A 24 -8.05 -4.52 5.84
C GLY A 24 -8.36 -4.76 4.37
N ALA A 25 -8.48 -6.04 3.99
CA ALA A 25 -8.84 -6.45 2.63
C ALA A 25 -10.29 -6.03 2.33
N LEU A 26 -10.43 -4.84 1.74
CA LEU A 26 -11.60 -4.49 0.96
C LEU A 26 -11.41 -5.10 -0.43
N ASP A 27 -12.24 -6.07 -0.78
CA ASP A 27 -12.43 -6.44 -2.17
C ASP A 27 -13.19 -5.32 -2.90
N ALA A 28 -13.16 -5.35 -4.24
CA ALA A 28 -13.83 -4.36 -5.06
C ALA A 28 -15.35 -4.29 -4.78
N GLU A 29 -15.95 -5.43 -4.42
CA GLU A 29 -17.37 -5.56 -4.07
C GLU A 29 -17.73 -4.83 -2.77
N ALA A 30 -16.85 -4.82 -1.76
CA ALA A 30 -17.03 -4.05 -0.54
C ALA A 30 -16.69 -2.55 -0.70
N ALA A 31 -15.85 -2.20 -1.68
CA ALA A 31 -15.35 -0.84 -1.86
C ALA A 31 -16.45 0.12 -2.33
N ARG A 32 -17.27 -0.31 -3.29
CA ARG A 32 -18.33 0.54 -3.83
C ARG A 32 -19.40 0.92 -2.80
N PRO A 33 -19.97 -0.02 -2.01
CA PRO A 33 -20.91 0.33 -0.93
C PRO A 33 -20.32 1.30 0.08
N LEU A 34 -19.03 1.18 0.40
CA LEU A 34 -18.34 2.10 1.31
C LEU A 34 -18.26 3.51 0.75
N VAL A 35 -17.85 3.65 -0.52
CA VAL A 35 -17.81 4.93 -1.23
C VAL A 35 -19.20 5.55 -1.34
N GLU A 36 -20.22 4.77 -1.69
CA GLU A 36 -21.58 5.28 -1.89
C GLU A 36 -22.31 5.61 -0.56
N SER A 37 -21.89 5.03 0.55
CA SER A 37 -22.57 5.20 1.84
C SER A 37 -22.38 6.57 2.50
N GLN A 38 -21.42 7.37 2.04
CA GLN A 38 -20.97 8.61 2.69
C GLN A 38 -20.25 9.54 1.68
N PRO A 39 -20.16 10.86 1.90
CA PRO A 39 -19.72 11.82 0.87
C PRO A 39 -18.19 12.09 0.81
N LEU A 40 -17.40 11.55 1.74
CA LEU A 40 -15.97 11.84 1.89
C LEU A 40 -15.09 10.93 1.03
N PRO A 41 -13.87 11.38 0.65
CA PRO A 41 -12.90 10.53 -0.01
C PRO A 41 -12.52 9.32 0.85
N VAL A 42 -12.51 8.14 0.22
CA VAL A 42 -12.11 6.88 0.87
C VAL A 42 -10.65 6.56 0.57
N ASN A 43 -9.90 6.27 1.62
CA ASN A 43 -8.55 5.72 1.60
C ASN A 43 -8.59 4.23 1.91
N VAL A 44 -7.78 3.44 1.21
CA VAL A 44 -7.56 2.02 1.50
C VAL A 44 -6.08 1.67 1.57
N LEU A 45 -5.77 0.52 2.17
CA LEU A 45 -4.43 -0.05 2.21
C LEU A 45 -4.28 -1.10 1.10
N ALA A 46 -3.29 -0.94 0.24
CA ALA A 46 -2.84 -1.94 -0.71
C ALA A 46 -1.63 -2.71 -0.13
N GLY A 47 -1.67 -4.04 -0.28
CA GLY A 47 -0.61 -4.96 0.14
C GLY A 47 -0.71 -6.27 -0.66
N PRO A 48 0.04 -7.31 -0.28
CA PRO A 48 -0.03 -8.61 -0.94
C PRO A 48 -1.47 -9.14 -1.04
N GLY A 49 -1.92 -9.43 -2.26
CA GLY A 49 -3.28 -9.93 -2.51
C GLY A 49 -4.36 -8.84 -2.65
N ALA A 50 -4.01 -7.56 -2.57
CA ALA A 50 -4.95 -6.47 -2.86
C ALA A 50 -5.34 -6.43 -4.35
N PRO A 51 -6.56 -5.97 -4.69
CA PRO A 51 -6.96 -5.74 -6.08
C PRO A 51 -6.04 -4.74 -6.78
N PRO A 52 -5.96 -4.76 -8.13
CA PRO A 52 -5.24 -3.77 -8.89
C PRO A 52 -5.69 -2.34 -8.56
N VAL A 53 -4.73 -1.40 -8.54
CA VAL A 53 -5.00 0.03 -8.29
C VAL A 53 -6.09 0.58 -9.22
N SER A 54 -6.11 0.16 -10.48
CA SER A 54 -7.13 0.56 -11.45
C SER A 54 -8.53 0.09 -11.09
N GLU A 55 -8.66 -1.08 -10.46
CA GLU A 55 -9.95 -1.64 -10.05
C GLU A 55 -10.47 -0.92 -8.80
N LEU A 56 -9.59 -0.66 -7.82
CA LEU A 56 -9.92 0.15 -6.64
C LEU A 56 -10.32 1.58 -7.04
N ALA A 57 -9.57 2.22 -7.95
CA ALA A 57 -9.92 3.54 -8.47
C ALA A 57 -11.25 3.51 -9.23
N GLY A 58 -11.50 2.47 -10.03
CA GLY A 58 -12.78 2.27 -10.72
C GLY A 58 -13.97 2.05 -9.78
N ALA A 59 -13.73 1.58 -8.55
CA ALA A 59 -14.72 1.47 -7.49
C ALA A 59 -14.96 2.79 -6.73
N GLY A 60 -14.26 3.88 -7.07
CA GLY A 60 -14.41 5.20 -6.46
C GLY A 60 -13.50 5.47 -5.26
N ILE A 61 -12.50 4.62 -5.02
CA ILE A 61 -11.47 4.89 -4.00
C ILE A 61 -10.62 6.10 -4.41
N ALA A 62 -10.52 7.07 -3.50
CA ALA A 62 -9.82 8.33 -3.74
C ALA A 62 -8.33 8.26 -3.40
N ARG A 63 -7.94 7.42 -2.44
CA ARG A 63 -6.54 7.25 -2.02
C ARG A 63 -6.20 5.80 -1.77
N ILE A 64 -5.03 5.37 -2.24
CA ILE A 64 -4.51 4.03 -2.04
C ILE A 64 -3.13 4.19 -1.40
N SER A 65 -2.95 3.57 -0.24
CA SER A 65 -1.72 3.66 0.55
C SER A 65 -1.08 2.28 0.66
N ALA A 66 0.26 2.19 0.71
CA ALA A 66 0.94 0.91 0.86
C ALA A 66 1.26 0.54 2.33
N GLY A 67 1.00 1.46 3.28
CA GLY A 67 1.40 1.32 4.68
C GLY A 67 2.84 0.82 4.82
N SER A 68 3.03 -0.29 5.55
CA SER A 68 4.32 -0.95 5.74
C SER A 68 4.72 -1.91 4.63
N SER A 69 3.85 -2.23 3.67
CA SER A 69 4.06 -3.33 2.73
C SER A 69 5.30 -3.19 1.86
N ILE A 70 5.68 -1.97 1.47
CA ILE A 70 6.93 -1.73 0.71
C ILE A 70 8.16 -2.05 1.57
N ALA A 71 8.18 -1.60 2.83
CA ALA A 71 9.28 -1.88 3.75
C ALA A 71 9.37 -3.38 4.09
N GLU A 72 8.24 -4.03 4.32
CA GLU A 72 8.16 -5.48 4.53
C GLU A 72 8.70 -6.27 3.33
N ALA A 73 8.35 -5.87 2.11
CA ALA A 73 8.87 -6.48 0.89
C ALA A 73 10.40 -6.30 0.75
N ALA A 74 10.90 -5.10 1.05
CA ALA A 74 12.34 -4.83 1.05
C ALA A 74 13.08 -5.69 2.08
N TYR A 75 12.56 -5.81 3.31
CA TYR A 75 13.17 -6.67 4.33
C TYR A 75 13.07 -8.16 4.01
N ALA A 76 12.03 -8.59 3.32
CA ALA A 76 11.94 -9.97 2.83
C ALA A 76 13.08 -10.28 1.83
N LEU A 77 13.42 -9.34 0.94
CA LEU A 77 14.58 -9.47 0.04
C LEU A 77 15.89 -9.53 0.83
N VAL A 78 16.10 -8.59 1.77
CA VAL A 78 17.30 -8.58 2.63
C VAL A 78 17.47 -9.92 3.33
N ARG A 79 16.38 -10.47 3.88
CA ARG A 79 16.41 -11.79 4.52
C ARG A 79 16.85 -12.88 3.54
N ARG A 80 16.25 -12.97 2.35
CA ARG A 80 16.59 -14.01 1.36
C ARG A 80 18.05 -13.92 0.91
N ALA A 81 18.53 -12.71 0.59
CA ALA A 81 19.91 -12.49 0.19
C ALA A 81 20.92 -12.82 1.30
N ALA A 82 20.63 -12.43 2.55
CA ALA A 82 21.48 -12.78 3.69
C ALA A 82 21.56 -14.30 3.91
N HIS A 83 20.43 -15.01 3.81
CA HIS A 83 20.39 -16.46 3.89
C HIS A 83 21.17 -17.12 2.75
N GLU A 84 21.04 -16.64 1.52
CA GLU A 84 21.78 -17.18 0.37
C GLU A 84 23.30 -17.08 0.57
N LEU A 85 23.79 -15.92 0.99
CA LEU A 85 25.20 -15.69 1.25
C LEU A 85 25.75 -16.63 2.33
N LEU A 86 24.99 -16.81 3.43
CA LEU A 86 25.41 -17.60 4.58
C LEU A 86 25.35 -19.11 4.31
N GLU A 87 24.33 -19.58 3.58
CA GLU A 87 24.07 -21.01 3.42
C GLU A 87 24.62 -21.58 2.11
N LYS A 88 24.63 -20.79 1.04
CA LYS A 88 24.97 -21.25 -0.32
C LYS A 88 26.24 -20.61 -0.88
N GLY A 89 26.63 -19.44 -0.37
CA GLY A 89 27.79 -18.69 -0.89
C GLY A 89 27.58 -18.12 -2.29
N THR A 90 26.33 -17.95 -2.72
CA THR A 90 25.93 -17.37 -4.01
C THR A 90 25.28 -16.00 -3.83
N THR A 91 25.02 -15.26 -4.92
CA THR A 91 24.55 -13.86 -4.90
C THR A 91 23.34 -13.60 -5.81
N THR A 92 22.58 -14.64 -6.17
CA THR A 92 21.47 -14.54 -7.14
C THR A 92 20.34 -13.64 -6.66
N GLU A 93 20.03 -13.59 -5.35
CA GLU A 93 19.02 -12.69 -4.80
C GLU A 93 19.43 -11.21 -4.88
N LEU A 94 20.70 -10.90 -5.16
CA LEU A 94 21.18 -9.52 -5.36
C LEU A 94 21.04 -9.03 -6.81
N GLU A 95 20.70 -9.92 -7.75
CA GLU A 95 20.54 -9.57 -9.16
C GLU A 95 19.42 -8.54 -9.36
N GLY A 96 19.63 -7.58 -10.26
CA GLY A 96 18.67 -6.51 -10.56
C GLY A 96 18.64 -5.37 -9.53
N GLY A 97 19.48 -5.40 -8.48
CA GLY A 97 19.69 -4.26 -7.59
C GLY A 97 20.31 -3.05 -8.30
N PHE A 98 20.11 -1.85 -7.73
CA PHE A 98 20.77 -0.64 -8.22
C PHE A 98 22.30 -0.75 -8.09
N ASP A 99 23.03 -0.28 -9.08
CA ASP A 99 24.47 -0.12 -8.95
C ASP A 99 24.83 1.05 -8.02
N TYR A 100 26.09 1.06 -7.57
CA TYR A 100 26.59 2.05 -6.62
C TYR A 100 26.47 3.49 -7.13
N ALA A 101 26.71 3.71 -8.43
CA ALA A 101 26.66 5.04 -9.01
C ALA A 101 25.21 5.58 -9.04
N THR A 102 24.27 4.73 -9.45
CA THR A 102 22.83 5.02 -9.50
C THR A 102 22.28 5.32 -8.12
N LEU A 103 22.61 4.50 -7.12
CA LEU A 103 22.12 4.71 -5.76
C LEU A 103 22.65 6.03 -5.17
N ASN A 104 23.93 6.36 -5.37
CA ASN A 104 24.48 7.64 -4.92
C ASN A 104 23.83 8.83 -5.63
N ALA A 105 23.58 8.73 -6.94
CA ALA A 105 22.91 9.78 -7.69
C ALA A 105 21.49 10.04 -7.15
N LEU A 106 20.74 8.99 -6.82
CA LEU A 106 19.40 9.11 -6.23
C LEU A 106 19.41 9.74 -4.83
N LEU A 107 20.40 9.40 -4.00
CA LEU A 107 20.50 9.89 -2.62
C LEU A 107 21.04 11.33 -2.52
N LEU A 108 21.85 11.75 -3.49
CA LEU A 108 22.43 13.10 -3.56
C LEU A 108 21.61 14.07 -4.42
N ALA A 109 20.60 13.58 -5.14
CA ALA A 109 19.69 14.44 -5.90
C ALA A 109 18.93 15.37 -4.95
N GLU A 110 19.04 16.68 -5.18
CA GLU A 110 18.17 17.67 -4.55
C GLU A 110 16.71 17.37 -4.96
N PRO A 111 15.74 17.45 -4.03
CA PRO A 111 14.34 17.22 -4.38
C PRO A 111 13.92 18.24 -5.44
N ALA A 112 13.27 17.77 -6.51
CA ALA A 112 12.59 18.64 -7.45
C ALA A 112 11.55 19.45 -6.66
N GLY A 113 11.77 20.77 -6.57
CA GLY A 113 10.95 21.70 -5.80
C GLY A 113 9.49 21.73 -6.22
#